data_AF-A0A7W9NG51-F1
#
_entry.id   AF-A0A7W9NG51-F1
#
_cell.length_a   1.000
_cell.length_b   1.000
_cell.length_c   1.000
_cell.angle_alpha   90.00
_cell.angle_beta   90.00
_cell.angle_gamma   90.00
#
_symmetry.space_group_name_H-M   'P 1'
#
loop_
_entity.id
_entity.type
_entity.pdbx_description
1 polymer ?
#
loop_
_entity_poly.entity_id
_entity_poly.type
_entity_poly.pdbx_seq_one_letter_code
_entity_poly.pdbx_strand_id
1 'polypeptide(L)'
;MSVSFQLRDAPDNLWNPASGVGRTYLGVARLIEAENPEFPALDTWLSVWTSDDYWIDPAGLAGWLRVVLDSSVVGHTQYLRLTRGFLEISLGMLFRAGGDIEAANSDQAELIAVGRELARTLVR
;
A
#
# COMPACT_ATOMS: atom_id res chain seq x y z
N MET A 1 15.78 -3.77 -7.22
CA MET A 1 16.18 -4.01 -5.82
C MET A 1 15.00 -4.70 -5.16
N SER A 2 15.18 -5.89 -4.61
CA SER A 2 14.07 -6.72 -4.15
C SER A 2 13.70 -6.49 -2.70
N VAL A 3 12.40 -6.31 -2.42
CA VAL A 3 11.89 -6.21 -1.05
C VAL A 3 10.84 -7.30 -0.83
N SER A 4 11.28 -8.40 -0.23
CA SER A 4 10.42 -9.29 0.54
C SER A 4 10.32 -8.75 1.96
N PHE A 5 9.12 -8.71 2.53
CA PHE A 5 8.92 -8.32 3.93
C PHE A 5 8.81 -9.58 4.78
N GLN A 6 9.95 -10.10 5.24
CA GLN A 6 9.99 -11.14 6.28
C GLN A 6 10.93 -10.68 7.40
N LEU A 7 10.38 -10.48 8.59
CA LEU A 7 11.13 -10.11 9.79
C LEU A 7 11.37 -11.34 10.65
N ARG A 8 12.64 -11.76 10.73
CA ARG A 8 13.10 -12.78 11.67
C ARG A 8 13.25 -12.08 13.03
N ASP A 9 12.33 -12.37 13.95
CA ASP A 9 12.38 -12.06 15.40
C ASP A 9 11.64 -10.80 15.94
N ALA A 10 10.59 -10.29 15.27
CA ALA A 10 9.69 -9.29 15.88
C ALA A 10 8.42 -9.94 16.51
N PRO A 11 8.01 -9.58 17.74
CA PRO A 11 6.78 -10.11 18.35
C PRO A 11 5.48 -9.49 17.79
N ASP A 12 5.56 -8.51 16.88
CA ASP A 12 4.41 -7.82 16.29
C ASP A 12 4.55 -7.70 14.76
N ASN A 13 3.69 -8.43 14.03
CA ASN A 13 3.58 -8.41 12.57
C ASN A 13 2.94 -7.11 12.09
N LEU A 14 3.70 -6.17 11.51
CA LEU A 14 3.11 -4.98 10.88
C LEU A 14 2.50 -5.27 9.51
N TRP A 15 3.10 -6.14 8.69
CA TRP A 15 2.49 -6.56 7.41
C TRP A 15 3.10 -7.87 6.87
N ASN A 16 2.31 -8.94 6.91
CA ASN A 16 2.57 -10.19 6.19
C ASN A 16 1.25 -10.58 5.47
N PRO A 17 1.19 -10.63 4.14
CA PRO A 17 -0.02 -10.97 3.37
C PRO A 17 -0.62 -12.36 3.71
N ALA A 18 0.18 -13.30 4.21
CA ALA A 18 -0.29 -14.60 4.70
C ALA A 18 -0.87 -14.54 6.13
N SER A 19 -0.56 -13.49 6.90
CA SER A 19 -1.12 -13.23 8.24
C SER A 19 -2.54 -12.64 8.20
N GLY A 20 -3.25 -12.65 9.32
CA GLY A 20 -4.62 -12.11 9.40
C GLY A 20 -4.75 -10.67 8.91
N VAL A 21 -3.86 -9.78 9.35
CA VAL A 21 -3.87 -8.35 8.96
C VAL A 21 -3.53 -8.16 7.48
N GLY A 22 -2.56 -8.91 6.95
CA GLY A 22 -2.23 -8.84 5.53
C GLY A 22 -3.32 -9.43 4.63
N ARG A 23 -4.03 -10.48 5.06
CA ARG A 23 -5.23 -10.97 4.35
C ARG A 23 -6.33 -9.92 4.31
N THR A 24 -6.56 -9.20 5.42
CA THR A 24 -7.50 -8.07 5.44
C THR A 24 -7.07 -6.97 4.46
N TYR A 25 -5.78 -6.61 4.44
CA TYR A 25 -5.25 -5.64 3.48
C TYR A 25 -5.49 -6.08 2.03
N LEU A 26 -5.18 -7.35 1.69
CA LEU A 26 -5.43 -7.89 0.34
C LEU A 26 -6.92 -7.95 0.01
N GLY A 27 -7.77 -8.25 0.99
CA GLY A 27 -9.23 -8.22 0.83
C GLY A 27 -9.73 -6.82 0.47
N VAL A 28 -9.24 -5.78 1.15
CA VAL A 28 -9.58 -4.39 0.84
C VAL A 28 -9.06 -4.00 -0.55
N ALA A 29 -7.82 -4.33 -0.88
CA ALA A 29 -7.24 -3.99 -2.18
C ALA A 29 -8.02 -4.65 -3.34
N ARG A 30 -8.41 -5.93 -3.19
CA ARG A 30 -9.25 -6.65 -4.16
C ARG A 30 -10.68 -6.11 -4.24
N LEU A 31 -11.25 -5.66 -3.12
CA LEU A 31 -12.56 -5.01 -3.13
C LEU A 31 -12.50 -3.68 -3.90
N ILE A 32 -11.46 -2.88 -3.67
CA ILE A 32 -11.25 -1.63 -4.41
C ILE A 32 -11.12 -1.91 -5.91
N GLU A 33 -10.32 -2.90 -6.29
CA GLU A 33 -10.18 -3.34 -7.69
C GLU A 33 -11.52 -3.79 -8.30
N ALA A 34 -12.31 -4.58 -7.57
CA ALA A 34 -13.60 -5.09 -8.04
C ALA A 34 -14.64 -3.98 -8.27
N GLU A 35 -14.63 -2.96 -7.40
CA GLU A 35 -15.55 -1.82 -7.48
C GLU A 35 -15.06 -0.71 -8.44
N ASN A 36 -13.78 -0.72 -8.82
CA ASN A 36 -13.14 0.30 -9.67
C ASN A 36 -12.33 -0.39 -10.78
N PRO A 37 -12.98 -0.98 -11.80
CA PRO A 37 -12.31 -1.74 -12.86
C PRO A 37 -11.36 -0.90 -13.74
N GLU A 38 -11.43 0.43 -13.64
CA GLU A 38 -10.50 1.36 -14.28
C GLU A 38 -9.15 1.47 -13.55
N PHE A 39 -9.04 0.95 -12.32
CA PHE A 39 -7.79 0.95 -11.58
C PHE A 39 -6.85 -0.15 -12.12
N PRO A 40 -5.52 0.05 -12.06
CA PRO A 40 -4.58 -1.01 -12.40
C PRO A 40 -4.83 -2.26 -11.57
N ALA A 41 -4.90 -3.43 -12.22
CA ALA A 41 -5.17 -4.69 -11.55
C ALA A 41 -4.09 -5.00 -10.49
N LEU A 42 -4.48 -5.65 -9.38
CA LEU A 42 -3.58 -5.88 -8.24
C LEU A 42 -2.36 -6.72 -8.64
N ASP A 43 -2.57 -7.69 -9.54
CA ASP A 43 -1.53 -8.58 -10.06
C ASP A 43 -0.47 -7.88 -10.90
N THR A 44 -0.71 -6.65 -11.35
CA THR A 44 0.26 -5.84 -12.12
C THR A 44 1.39 -5.32 -11.27
N TRP A 45 1.18 -5.17 -9.96
CA TRP A 45 2.18 -4.62 -9.04
C TRP A 45 2.44 -5.47 -7.81
N LEU A 46 1.61 -6.48 -7.55
CA LEU A 46 1.76 -7.41 -6.45
C LEU A 46 1.75 -8.85 -6.98
N SER A 47 2.88 -9.55 -6.89
CA SER A 47 2.98 -10.95 -7.30
C SER A 47 3.43 -11.86 -6.16
N VAL A 48 3.04 -13.13 -6.23
CA VAL A 48 3.41 -14.14 -5.21
C VAL A 48 4.78 -14.71 -5.58
N TRP A 49 5.73 -14.69 -4.65
CA TRP A 49 7.07 -15.24 -4.82
C TRP A 49 7.19 -16.65 -4.19
N THR A 50 6.65 -16.84 -2.99
CA THR A 50 6.46 -18.13 -2.30
C THR A 50 5.09 -18.18 -1.64
N SER A 51 4.72 -19.26 -0.92
CA SER A 51 3.45 -19.33 -0.17
C SER A 51 3.24 -18.16 0.80
N ASP A 52 4.33 -17.60 1.31
CA ASP A 52 4.33 -16.60 2.38
C ASP A 52 4.98 -15.26 1.97
N ASP A 53 5.67 -15.22 0.83
CA ASP A 53 6.37 -14.02 0.34
C ASP A 53 5.71 -13.44 -0.89
N TYR A 54 5.52 -12.13 -0.85
CA TYR A 54 4.99 -11.35 -1.96
C TYR A 54 6.03 -10.35 -2.45
N TRP A 55 6.00 -10.12 -3.75
CA TRP A 55 6.80 -9.19 -4.50
C TRP A 55 5.98 -7.93 -4.81
N ILE A 56 6.55 -6.77 -4.51
CA ILE A 56 5.98 -5.47 -4.88
C ILE A 56 6.83 -4.87 -5.99
N ASP A 57 6.21 -4.58 -7.14
CA ASP A 57 6.79 -3.68 -8.14
C ASP A 57 6.54 -2.22 -7.72
N PRO A 58 7.59 -1.45 -7.38
CA PRO A 58 7.42 -0.06 -6.94
C PRO A 58 6.78 0.83 -8.01
N ALA A 59 7.06 0.58 -9.30
CA ALA A 59 6.53 1.40 -10.38
C ALA A 59 5.02 1.18 -10.56
N GLY A 60 4.59 -0.09 -10.60
CA GLY A 60 3.19 -0.46 -10.63
C GLY A 60 2.42 0.03 -9.39
N LEU A 61 2.97 -0.13 -8.18
CA LEU A 61 2.33 0.34 -6.96
C LEU A 61 2.21 1.87 -6.93
N ALA A 62 3.23 2.60 -7.39
CA ALA A 62 3.14 4.05 -7.53
C ALA A 62 2.05 4.46 -8.53
N GLY A 63 1.93 3.76 -9.65
CA GLY A 63 0.88 4.00 -10.64
C GLY A 63 -0.51 3.80 -10.06
N TRP A 64 -0.72 2.68 -9.36
CA TRP A 64 -1.98 2.39 -8.68
C TRP A 64 -2.30 3.42 -7.59
N LEU A 65 -1.32 3.79 -6.75
CA LEU A 65 -1.52 4.79 -5.70
C LEU A 65 -1.88 6.18 -6.26
N ARG A 66 -1.31 6.59 -7.40
CA ARG A 66 -1.72 7.85 -8.05
C ARG A 66 -3.20 7.83 -8.42
N VAL A 67 -3.65 6.74 -9.06
CA VAL A 67 -5.06 6.59 -9.46
C VAL A 67 -5.98 6.62 -8.24
N VAL A 68 -5.63 5.92 -7.16
CA VAL A 68 -6.42 5.90 -5.93
C VAL A 68 -6.45 7.28 -5.26
N LEU A 69 -5.31 7.97 -5.16
CA LEU A 69 -5.21 9.30 -4.56
C LEU A 69 -5.96 10.38 -5.35
N ASP A 70 -6.11 10.21 -6.66
CA ASP A 70 -6.88 11.09 -7.53
C ASP A 70 -8.37 10.70 -7.65
N SER A 71 -8.77 9.58 -7.05
CA SER A 71 -10.14 9.09 -7.11
C SER A 71 -11.10 9.83 -6.15
N SER A 72 -12.40 9.69 -6.41
CA SER A 72 -13.46 10.21 -5.54
C SER A 72 -13.44 9.62 -4.12
N VAL A 73 -12.82 8.44 -3.94
CA VAL A 73 -12.61 7.80 -2.63
C VAL A 73 -11.79 8.69 -1.70
N VAL A 74 -10.77 9.36 -2.24
CA VAL A 74 -9.91 10.29 -1.48
C VAL A 74 -10.50 11.69 -1.47
N GLY A 75 -11.21 12.09 -2.53
CA GLY A 75 -11.92 13.38 -2.60
C GLY A 75 -13.09 13.54 -1.61
N HIS A 76 -13.66 12.44 -1.09
CA HIS A 76 -14.72 12.46 -0.09
C HIS A 76 -14.19 12.19 1.33
N THR A 77 -14.34 13.17 2.23
CA THR A 77 -13.75 13.14 3.58
C THR A 77 -14.12 11.90 4.41
N GLN A 78 -15.35 11.38 4.29
CA GLN A 78 -15.78 10.18 5.02
C GLN A 78 -15.07 8.92 4.49
N TYR A 79 -14.98 8.78 3.17
CA TYR A 79 -14.29 7.66 2.55
C TYR A 79 -12.80 7.70 2.86
N LEU A 80 -12.19 8.88 2.77
CA LEU A 80 -10.79 9.07 3.15
C LEU A 80 -10.52 8.61 4.59
N ARG A 81 -11.39 8.93 5.55
CA ARG A 81 -11.22 8.47 6.95
C ARG A 81 -11.26 6.95 7.08
N LEU A 82 -12.10 6.28 6.29
CA LEU A 82 -12.22 4.83 6.32
C LEU A 82 -11.03 4.14 5.62
N THR A 83 -10.49 4.76 4.58
CA THR A 83 -9.39 4.20 3.78
C THR A 83 -8.01 4.68 4.20
N ARG A 84 -7.92 5.67 5.08
CA ARG A 84 -6.66 6.31 5.52
C ARG A 84 -5.59 5.32 5.95
N GLY A 85 -5.92 4.42 6.88
CA GLY A 85 -4.95 3.44 7.38
C GLY A 85 -4.45 2.50 6.29
N PHE A 86 -5.30 2.12 5.34
CA PHE A 86 -4.91 1.33 4.19
C PHE A 86 -3.94 2.10 3.27
N LEU A 87 -4.26 3.36 2.94
CA LEU A 87 -3.40 4.22 2.11
C LEU A 87 -2.04 4.51 2.76
N GLU A 88 -2.02 4.77 4.06
CA GLU A 88 -0.79 5.01 4.83
C GLU A 88 0.14 3.78 4.78
N ILE A 89 -0.42 2.57 4.93
CA ILE A 89 0.34 1.32 4.79
C ILE A 89 0.84 1.15 3.35
N SER A 90 -0.02 1.34 2.34
CA SER A 90 0.38 1.24 0.92
C SER A 90 1.52 2.19 0.56
N LEU A 91 1.45 3.44 1.02
CA LEU A 91 2.51 4.45 0.85
C LEU A 91 3.79 4.05 1.59
N GLY A 92 3.67 3.55 2.82
CA GLY A 92 4.81 3.01 3.57
C GLY A 92 5.51 1.87 2.83
N MET A 93 4.75 0.94 2.25
CA MET A 93 5.30 -0.12 1.40
C MET A 93 5.98 0.43 0.14
N LEU A 94 5.36 1.39 -0.54
CA LEU A 94 5.93 2.02 -1.74
C LEU A 94 7.31 2.62 -1.45
N PHE A 95 7.40 3.49 -0.44
CA PHE A 95 8.65 4.16 -0.09
C PHE A 95 9.70 3.16 0.39
N ARG A 96 9.28 2.12 1.11
CA ARG A 96 10.18 1.07 1.57
C ARG A 96 10.72 0.20 0.44
N ALA A 97 9.95 0.04 -0.62
CA ALA A 97 10.34 -0.60 -1.88
C ALA A 97 11.21 0.31 -2.77
N GLY A 98 11.49 1.54 -2.34
CA GLY A 98 12.30 2.52 -3.07
C GLY A 98 11.53 3.28 -4.16
N GLY A 99 10.20 3.16 -4.18
CA GLY A 99 9.34 3.96 -5.04
C GLY A 99 9.10 5.36 -4.45
N ASP A 100 8.58 6.26 -5.28
CA ASP A 100 8.25 7.62 -4.88
C ASP A 100 6.97 8.12 -5.54
N ILE A 101 6.30 9.06 -4.88
CA ILE A 101 5.05 9.68 -5.33
C ILE A 101 4.97 11.12 -4.83
N GLU A 102 4.52 12.01 -5.71
CA GLU A 102 4.33 13.42 -5.41
C GLU A 102 2.89 13.69 -5.00
N ALA A 103 2.71 14.63 -4.08
CA ALA A 103 1.38 15.07 -3.65
C ALA A 103 0.82 16.10 -4.63
N ALA A 104 -0.45 15.95 -5.02
CA ALA A 104 -1.17 16.95 -5.82
C ALA A 104 -1.78 18.07 -4.96
N ASN A 105 -1.99 17.82 -3.66
CA ASN A 105 -2.60 18.76 -2.72
C ASN A 105 -2.12 18.53 -1.27
N SER A 106 -2.55 19.39 -0.34
CA SER A 106 -2.16 19.33 1.07
C SER A 106 -2.60 18.06 1.80
N ASP A 107 -3.78 17.54 1.49
CA ASP A 107 -4.33 16.36 2.16
C ASP A 107 -3.54 15.10 1.76
N GLN A 108 -3.20 14.99 0.46
CA GLN A 108 -2.28 13.97 -0.03
C GLN A 108 -0.87 14.15 0.55
N ALA A 109 -0.39 15.38 0.73
CA ALA A 109 0.92 15.65 1.30
C ALA A 109 1.03 15.16 2.76
N GLU A 110 -0.04 15.31 3.54
CA GLU A 110 -0.11 14.76 4.90
C GLU A 110 -0.02 13.22 4.89
N LEU A 111 -0.82 12.56 4.05
CA LEU A 111 -0.79 11.10 3.90
C LEU A 111 0.57 10.58 3.45
N ILE A 112 1.19 11.26 2.48
CA ILE A 112 2.53 10.92 1.98
C ILE A 112 3.56 11.08 3.09
N ALA A 113 3.50 12.13 3.90
CA ALA A 113 4.40 12.31 5.04
C ALA A 113 4.26 11.16 6.06
N VAL A 114 3.03 10.75 6.39
CA VAL A 114 2.79 9.60 7.27
C VAL A 114 3.34 8.31 6.67
N GLY A 115 3.10 8.06 5.38
CA GLY A 115 3.66 6.90 4.68
C GLY A 115 5.19 6.87 4.72
N ARG A 116 5.86 8.02 4.53
CA ARG A 116 7.32 8.11 4.64
C ARG A 116 7.82 7.79 6.04
N GLU A 117 7.09 8.20 7.07
CA GLU A 117 7.43 7.86 8.46
C GLU A 117 7.23 6.37 8.73
N LEU A 118 6.10 5.80 8.31
CA LEU A 118 5.85 4.35 8.41
C LEU A 118 6.93 3.53 7.71
N ALA A 119 7.40 3.96 6.55
CA ALA A 119 8.49 3.28 5.84
C ALA A 119 9.78 3.17 6.67
N ARG A 120 10.03 4.09 7.60
CA ARG A 120 11.19 4.05 8.51
C ARG A 120 10.99 3.04 9.64
N THR A 121 9.75 2.83 10.07
CA THR A 121 9.40 1.90 11.15
C THR A 121 9.20 0.46 10.67
N LEU A 122 8.98 0.25 9.36
CA LEU A 122 8.95 -1.09 8.75
C LEU A 122 10.40 -1.66 8.71
N VAL A 123 10.75 -2.42 9.77
CA VAL A 123 12.10 -2.98 10.03
C VAL A 123 12.54 -3.94 8.91
N ARG A 124 13.85 -4.16 8.78
CA ARG A 124 14.52 -5.11 7.85
C ARG A 124 14.64 -6.51 8.40
#